data_AF-A0A7C4PG71-F1
#
_entry.id   AF-A0A7C4PG71-F1
#
_cell.length_a   1.000
_cell.length_b   1.000
_cell.length_c   1.000
_cell.angle_alpha   90.00
_cell.angle_beta   90.00
_cell.angle_gamma   90.00
#
_symmetry.space_group_name_H-M   'P 1'
#
loop_
_entity.id
_entity.type
_entity.pdbx_description
1 polymer ?
#
loop_
_entity_poly.entity_id
_entity_poly.type
_entity_poly.pdbx_seq_one_letter_code
_entity_poly.pdbx_strand_id
1 'polypeptide(L)'
;MSYFKHPAGIVESEHIGKGTRIWAFAHVLPGAVIGEDCNICDHTFIENDVVIGNRVTVKSGVQIWDGVTIEDDVFIGPNVTFTNDPFPRSKRYPEKFSRTYIRKGASIGANATLLPGITIGRDAMVGAGAVVTKDVPPNAIVIGNPARIKGYVNTPAESAVAPQIVASRQSGEQSLGVHGVKLYHLPVVTDLRGSLSFAEYASGLPFIPQRYFLVYDVPSKEIRGEHAHIKCHQYMVCLKGSCAVVVDDGVNRAEVLLDRPNLGIYVPPMIWAIQYKYSADAVLLVLASDPYEAADYIRDYEEFIKRVRSS
;
A
#
# COMPACT_ATOMS: atom_id res chain seq x y z
N MET A 1 -12.89 3.05 -38.05
CA MET A 1 -12.27 3.72 -36.88
C MET A 1 -11.60 2.66 -36.03
N SER A 2 -10.43 2.96 -35.46
CA SER A 2 -9.69 2.05 -34.57
C SER A 2 -10.40 1.85 -33.21
N TYR A 3 -11.31 2.75 -32.86
CA TYR A 3 -12.05 2.77 -31.60
C TYR A 3 -13.55 3.04 -31.85
N PHE A 4 -14.40 2.79 -30.85
CA PHE A 4 -15.82 3.08 -30.90
C PHE A 4 -16.14 4.42 -30.22
N LYS A 5 -16.87 5.28 -30.93
CA LYS A 5 -17.45 6.52 -30.41
C LYS A 5 -18.97 6.43 -30.52
N HIS A 6 -19.67 6.57 -29.40
CA HIS A 6 -21.12 6.67 -29.41
C HIS A 6 -21.59 7.99 -30.10
N PRO A 7 -22.70 7.99 -30.88
CA PRO A 7 -23.16 9.19 -31.59
C PRO A 7 -23.43 10.41 -30.70
N ALA A 8 -23.82 10.17 -29.44
CA ALA A 8 -24.06 11.22 -28.44
C ALA A 8 -22.81 11.62 -27.63
N GLY A 9 -21.62 11.10 -27.95
CA GLY A 9 -20.36 11.49 -27.31
C GLY A 9 -19.62 12.57 -28.13
N ILE A 10 -18.94 13.49 -27.44
CA ILE A 10 -18.11 14.52 -28.05
C ILE A 10 -16.64 14.11 -27.84
N VAL A 11 -15.98 13.71 -28.92
CA VAL A 11 -14.57 13.27 -28.88
C VAL A 11 -13.81 14.08 -29.89
N GLU A 12 -12.92 14.93 -29.40
CA GLU A 12 -12.12 15.87 -30.19
C GLU A 12 -10.64 15.45 -30.25
N SER A 13 -10.18 14.55 -29.36
CA SER A 13 -8.82 14.00 -29.41
C SER A 13 -8.63 13.05 -30.60
N GLU A 14 -7.45 13.17 -31.23
CA GLU A 14 -6.96 12.25 -32.27
C GLU A 14 -6.14 11.08 -31.68
N HIS A 15 -5.85 11.10 -30.38
CA HIS A 15 -4.97 10.16 -29.69
C HIS A 15 -5.74 9.09 -28.91
N ILE A 16 -6.60 8.35 -29.61
CA ILE A 16 -7.39 7.26 -29.03
C ILE A 16 -6.92 5.91 -29.56
N GLY A 17 -6.46 5.06 -28.65
CA GLY A 17 -5.95 3.72 -28.93
C GLY A 17 -7.01 2.76 -29.48
N LYS A 18 -6.52 1.70 -30.13
CA LYS A 18 -7.38 0.67 -30.75
C LYS A 18 -8.22 -0.04 -29.69
N GLY A 19 -9.46 -0.41 -30.05
CA GLY A 19 -10.36 -1.17 -29.18
C GLY A 19 -11.04 -0.37 -28.07
N THR A 20 -10.62 0.89 -27.86
CA THR A 20 -11.24 1.78 -26.87
C THR A 20 -12.69 2.09 -27.22
N ARG A 21 -13.55 2.16 -26.21
CA ARG A 21 -14.98 2.48 -26.34
C ARG A 21 -15.30 3.74 -25.54
N ILE A 22 -15.87 4.74 -26.21
CA ILE A 22 -16.33 5.99 -25.60
C ILE A 22 -17.83 6.08 -25.77
N TRP A 23 -18.56 6.13 -24.65
CA TRP A 23 -20.02 6.00 -24.60
C TRP A 23 -20.75 7.36 -24.61
N ALA A 24 -22.07 7.33 -24.38
CA ALA A 24 -22.94 8.49 -24.59
C ALA A 24 -22.62 9.64 -23.62
N PHE A 25 -22.68 10.88 -24.09
CA PHE A 25 -22.47 12.08 -23.28
C PHE A 25 -21.10 12.18 -22.61
N ALA A 26 -20.13 11.34 -23.00
CA ALA A 26 -18.73 11.56 -22.68
C ALA A 26 -18.19 12.72 -23.51
N HIS A 27 -17.34 13.56 -22.92
CA HIS A 27 -16.64 14.64 -23.62
C HIS A 27 -15.13 14.54 -23.38
N VAL A 28 -14.36 14.39 -24.46
CA VAL A 28 -12.90 14.22 -24.46
C VAL A 28 -12.27 15.33 -25.29
N LEU A 29 -11.47 16.18 -24.65
CA LEU A 29 -10.82 17.34 -25.27
C LEU A 29 -9.65 16.95 -26.19
N PRO A 30 -9.24 17.82 -27.14
CA PRO A 30 -8.24 17.51 -28.18
C PRO A 30 -6.89 17.00 -27.66
N GLY A 31 -6.42 17.50 -26.51
CA GLY A 31 -5.10 17.14 -25.98
C GLY A 31 -5.01 15.77 -25.30
N ALA A 32 -6.15 15.17 -24.92
CA ALA A 32 -6.19 13.94 -24.15
C ALA A 32 -5.52 12.77 -24.90
N VAL A 33 -4.76 11.94 -24.19
CA VAL A 33 -4.19 10.69 -24.74
C VAL A 33 -4.81 9.50 -24.04
N ILE A 34 -5.47 8.61 -24.78
CA ILE A 34 -6.13 7.41 -24.24
C ILE A 34 -5.58 6.18 -24.96
N GLY A 35 -5.06 5.21 -24.21
CA GLY A 35 -4.50 3.97 -24.73
C GLY A 35 -5.53 3.01 -25.33
N GLU A 36 -5.09 1.76 -25.52
CA GLU A 36 -5.84 0.70 -26.16
C GLU A 36 -6.79 -0.02 -25.19
N ASP A 37 -7.87 -0.58 -25.73
CA ASP A 37 -8.85 -1.41 -25.01
C ASP A 37 -9.46 -0.75 -23.74
N CYS A 38 -9.57 0.57 -23.73
CA CYS A 38 -10.19 1.32 -22.63
C CYS A 38 -11.72 1.34 -22.76
N ASN A 39 -12.40 1.59 -21.64
CA ASN A 39 -13.84 1.76 -21.60
C ASN A 39 -14.23 3.03 -20.83
N ILE A 40 -14.58 4.07 -21.57
CA ILE A 40 -14.95 5.41 -21.07
C ILE A 40 -16.47 5.54 -21.09
N CYS A 41 -17.10 5.30 -19.94
CA CYS A 41 -18.56 5.24 -19.78
C CYS A 41 -19.24 6.61 -19.87
N ASP A 42 -20.57 6.59 -19.77
CA ASP A 42 -21.41 7.77 -20.00
C ASP A 42 -21.11 8.91 -19.03
N HIS A 43 -21.31 10.15 -19.50
CA HIS A 43 -21.17 11.35 -18.68
C HIS A 43 -19.79 11.54 -18.03
N THR A 44 -18.73 11.04 -18.66
CA THR A 44 -17.35 11.34 -18.25
C THR A 44 -16.83 12.59 -18.95
N PHE A 45 -15.99 13.36 -18.28
CA PHE A 45 -15.28 14.50 -18.87
C PHE A 45 -13.77 14.29 -18.75
N ILE A 46 -13.02 14.55 -19.82
CA ILE A 46 -11.56 14.35 -19.88
C ILE A 46 -10.91 15.58 -20.53
N GLU A 47 -10.03 16.27 -19.79
CA GLU A 47 -9.33 17.48 -20.27
C GLU A 47 -8.09 17.19 -21.15
N ASN A 48 -7.28 18.20 -21.42
CA ASN A 48 -6.20 18.15 -22.43
C ASN A 48 -4.93 17.50 -21.87
N ASP A 49 -4.48 17.91 -20.69
CA ASP A 49 -3.27 17.40 -20.04
C ASP A 49 -3.60 16.15 -19.22
N VAL A 50 -4.13 15.13 -19.92
CA VAL A 50 -4.52 13.84 -19.36
C VAL A 50 -3.93 12.72 -20.19
N VAL A 51 -3.32 11.75 -19.49
CA VAL A 51 -2.83 10.51 -20.08
C VAL A 51 -3.50 9.33 -19.40
N ILE A 52 -4.17 8.48 -20.19
CA ILE A 52 -4.78 7.23 -19.76
C ILE A 52 -4.08 6.09 -20.52
N GLY A 53 -3.56 5.11 -19.78
CA GLY A 53 -2.92 3.92 -20.31
C GLY A 53 -3.90 2.97 -21.00
N ASN A 54 -3.55 1.69 -21.02
CA ASN A 54 -4.30 0.64 -21.72
C ASN A 54 -5.20 -0.14 -20.75
N ARG A 55 -6.30 -0.69 -21.27
CA ARG A 55 -7.26 -1.53 -20.51
C ARG A 55 -7.84 -0.85 -19.28
N VAL A 56 -7.89 0.49 -19.29
CA VAL A 56 -8.46 1.30 -18.21
C VAL A 56 -9.98 1.32 -18.33
N THR A 57 -10.67 1.14 -17.21
CA THR A 57 -12.11 1.35 -17.13
C THR A 57 -12.41 2.63 -16.36
N VAL A 58 -13.12 3.57 -17.00
CA VAL A 58 -13.64 4.77 -16.35
C VAL A 58 -15.16 4.69 -16.36
N LYS A 59 -15.76 4.48 -15.19
CA LYS A 59 -17.21 4.41 -15.04
C LYS A 59 -17.84 5.82 -15.10
N SER A 60 -19.16 5.85 -15.19
CA SER A 60 -19.91 7.07 -15.44
C SER A 60 -19.75 8.15 -14.37
N GLY A 61 -19.91 9.41 -14.77
CA GLY A 61 -19.94 10.56 -13.87
C GLY A 61 -18.57 11.00 -13.34
N VAL A 62 -17.47 10.54 -13.96
CA VAL A 62 -16.09 10.88 -13.58
C VAL A 62 -15.58 12.06 -14.42
N GLN A 63 -14.95 13.03 -13.76
CA GLN A 63 -14.23 14.13 -14.43
C GLN A 63 -12.73 13.98 -14.18
N ILE A 64 -11.94 13.92 -15.26
CA ILE A 64 -10.49 13.76 -15.23
C ILE A 64 -9.88 15.07 -15.72
N TRP A 65 -9.36 15.85 -14.77
CA TRP A 65 -8.82 17.18 -15.00
C TRP A 65 -7.37 17.16 -15.48
N ASP A 66 -6.92 18.29 -16.02
CA ASP A 66 -5.53 18.54 -16.37
C ASP A 66 -4.59 18.20 -15.19
N GLY A 67 -3.53 17.45 -15.48
CA GLY A 67 -2.56 16.98 -14.49
C GLY A 67 -2.74 15.54 -14.04
N VAL A 68 -3.79 14.84 -14.47
CA VAL A 68 -4.04 13.44 -14.08
C VAL A 68 -3.40 12.47 -15.07
N THR A 69 -2.61 11.53 -14.55
CA THR A 69 -2.06 10.39 -15.30
C THR A 69 -2.59 9.09 -14.70
N ILE A 70 -3.21 8.27 -15.54
CA ILE A 70 -3.76 6.96 -15.19
C ILE A 70 -3.00 5.89 -15.97
N GLU A 71 -2.34 4.98 -15.28
CA GLU A 71 -1.58 3.89 -15.89
C GLU A 71 -2.48 2.72 -16.31
N ASP A 72 -1.88 1.71 -16.93
CA ASP A 72 -2.58 0.51 -17.43
C ASP A 72 -3.41 -0.21 -16.35
N ASP A 73 -4.45 -0.93 -16.78
CA ASP A 73 -5.23 -1.85 -15.95
C ASP A 73 -5.94 -1.20 -14.74
N VAL A 74 -6.02 0.14 -14.71
CA VAL A 74 -6.71 0.87 -13.64
C VAL A 74 -8.22 0.76 -13.78
N PHE A 75 -8.89 0.61 -12.63
CA PHE A 75 -10.34 0.72 -12.52
C PHE A 75 -10.74 2.00 -11.78
N ILE A 76 -11.48 2.88 -12.44
CA ILE A 76 -12.09 4.07 -11.83
C ILE A 76 -13.59 3.85 -11.70
N GLY A 77 -14.06 3.72 -10.46
CA GLY A 77 -15.46 3.52 -10.11
C GLY A 77 -16.36 4.71 -10.47
N PRO A 78 -17.69 4.50 -10.47
CA PRO A 78 -18.64 5.55 -10.85
C PRO A 78 -18.56 6.72 -9.88
N ASN A 79 -18.70 7.94 -10.39
CA ASN A 79 -18.66 9.20 -9.63
C ASN A 79 -17.38 9.43 -8.81
N VAL A 80 -16.27 8.76 -9.15
CA VAL A 80 -14.96 9.15 -8.58
C VAL A 80 -14.65 10.59 -8.96
N THR A 81 -14.26 11.38 -7.95
CA THR A 81 -14.00 12.81 -8.09
C THR A 81 -12.51 13.07 -7.98
N PHE A 82 -11.90 13.54 -9.06
CA PHE A 82 -10.53 14.07 -9.05
C PHE A 82 -10.54 15.57 -8.74
N THR A 83 -9.42 16.07 -8.24
CA THR A 83 -9.15 17.51 -8.06
C THR A 83 -7.69 17.79 -8.45
N ASN A 84 -7.38 19.03 -8.85
CA ASN A 84 -6.05 19.41 -9.32
C ASN A 84 -5.50 20.73 -8.72
N ASP A 85 -6.34 21.53 -8.05
CA ASP A 85 -5.96 22.72 -7.28
C ASP A 85 -6.20 22.49 -5.77
N PRO A 86 -5.18 22.56 -4.89
CA PRO A 86 -5.36 22.40 -3.45
C PRO A 86 -6.13 23.55 -2.78
N PHE A 87 -6.16 24.74 -3.40
CA PHE A 87 -6.78 25.95 -2.83
C PHE A 87 -7.60 26.72 -3.87
N PRO A 88 -8.64 26.09 -4.46
CA PRO A 88 -9.35 26.66 -5.59
C PRO A 88 -10.06 27.97 -5.24
N ARG A 89 -9.91 28.96 -6.13
CA ARG A 89 -10.58 30.26 -6.08
C ARG A 89 -11.00 30.68 -7.49
N SER A 90 -12.24 31.12 -7.65
CA SER A 90 -12.76 31.55 -8.96
C SER A 90 -11.86 32.63 -9.59
N LYS A 91 -11.52 32.46 -10.88
CA LYS A 91 -10.65 33.33 -11.67
C LYS A 91 -9.24 33.51 -11.09
N ARG A 92 -8.79 32.60 -10.24
CA ARG A 92 -7.42 32.51 -9.76
C ARG A 92 -6.94 31.09 -10.01
N TYR A 93 -5.87 30.98 -10.77
CA TYR A 93 -5.34 29.70 -11.20
C TYR A 93 -3.90 29.57 -10.68
N PRO A 94 -3.46 28.38 -10.28
CA PRO A 94 -2.06 28.15 -9.98
C PRO A 94 -1.22 28.31 -11.26
N GLU A 95 0.06 28.61 -11.12
CA GLU A 95 1.00 28.61 -12.27
C GLU A 95 1.06 27.22 -12.93
N LYS A 96 0.89 26.16 -12.14
CA LYS A 96 0.84 24.78 -12.58
C LYS A 96 -0.12 23.98 -11.69
N PHE A 97 -1.00 23.20 -12.31
CA PHE A 97 -1.87 22.27 -11.59
C PHE A 97 -1.08 21.11 -10.98
N SER A 98 -1.57 20.60 -9.84
CA SER A 98 -0.97 19.46 -9.19
C SER A 98 -1.05 18.21 -10.05
N ARG A 99 -0.02 17.37 -10.00
CA ARG A 99 0.04 16.10 -10.76
C ARG A 99 -0.46 14.96 -9.90
N THR A 100 -1.51 14.29 -10.36
CA THR A 100 -2.07 13.11 -9.69
C THR A 100 -1.78 11.87 -10.52
N TYR A 101 -1.20 10.85 -9.90
CA TYR A 101 -0.82 9.60 -10.57
C TYR A 101 -1.64 8.44 -10.01
N ILE A 102 -2.35 7.74 -10.89
CA ILE A 102 -3.01 6.47 -10.57
C ILE A 102 -2.19 5.36 -11.19
N ARG A 103 -1.41 4.65 -10.37
CA ARG A 103 -0.47 3.64 -10.83
C ARG A 103 -1.17 2.37 -11.29
N LYS A 104 -0.45 1.57 -12.06
CA LYS A 104 -0.94 0.37 -12.74
C LYS A 104 -1.77 -0.53 -11.82
N GLY A 105 -2.91 -1.01 -12.31
CA GLY A 105 -3.76 -1.98 -11.60
C GLY A 105 -4.51 -1.43 -10.38
N ALA A 106 -4.31 -0.15 -10.01
CA ALA A 106 -5.05 0.45 -8.90
C ALA A 106 -6.56 0.48 -9.18
N SER A 107 -7.35 0.32 -8.13
CA SER A 107 -8.81 0.33 -8.18
C SER A 107 -9.37 1.39 -7.25
N ILE A 108 -10.12 2.34 -7.82
CA ILE A 108 -10.75 3.44 -7.09
C ILE A 108 -12.25 3.18 -6.96
N GLY A 109 -12.71 3.00 -5.73
CA GLY A 109 -14.09 2.69 -5.41
C GLY A 109 -15.05 3.83 -5.74
N ALA A 110 -16.32 3.47 -5.94
CA ALA A 110 -17.38 4.41 -6.30
C ALA A 110 -17.44 5.63 -5.37
N ASN A 111 -17.64 6.82 -5.94
CA ASN A 111 -17.84 8.07 -5.22
C ASN A 111 -16.67 8.44 -4.27
N ALA A 112 -15.46 7.94 -4.51
CA ALA A 112 -14.28 8.40 -3.77
C ALA A 112 -13.82 9.78 -4.25
N THR A 113 -13.26 10.59 -3.36
CA THR A 113 -12.67 11.89 -3.65
C THR A 113 -11.16 11.83 -3.49
N LEU A 114 -10.43 12.22 -4.54
CA LEU A 114 -8.97 12.28 -4.54
C LEU A 114 -8.52 13.74 -4.45
N LEU A 115 -7.79 14.09 -3.38
CA LEU A 115 -7.14 15.39 -3.26
C LEU A 115 -6.04 15.56 -4.32
N PRO A 116 -5.65 16.80 -4.63
CA PRO A 116 -4.73 17.07 -5.73
C PRO A 116 -3.30 16.72 -5.36
N GLY A 117 -2.52 16.24 -6.33
CA GLY A 117 -1.08 16.06 -6.16
C GLY A 117 -0.67 14.76 -5.48
N ILE A 118 -1.55 13.75 -5.50
CA ILE A 118 -1.32 12.47 -4.82
C ILE A 118 -0.99 11.35 -5.81
N THR A 119 -0.30 10.34 -5.30
CA THR A 119 -0.07 9.06 -6.00
C THR A 119 -0.89 7.95 -5.35
N ILE A 120 -1.68 7.25 -6.16
CA ILE A 120 -2.29 5.98 -5.76
C ILE A 120 -1.39 4.86 -6.30
N GLY A 121 -0.76 4.12 -5.39
CA GLY A 121 0.21 3.08 -5.68
C GLY A 121 -0.36 1.91 -6.47
N ARG A 122 0.55 1.14 -7.07
CA ARG A 122 0.21 -0.01 -7.90
C ARG A 122 -0.66 -1.00 -7.13
N ASP A 123 -1.68 -1.53 -7.81
CA ASP A 123 -2.59 -2.55 -7.27
C ASP A 123 -3.29 -2.13 -5.96
N ALA A 124 -3.25 -0.85 -5.59
CA ALA A 124 -3.91 -0.33 -4.39
C ALA A 124 -5.44 -0.27 -4.58
N MET A 125 -6.17 -0.36 -3.47
CA MET A 125 -7.62 -0.34 -3.44
C MET A 125 -8.12 0.83 -2.59
N VAL A 126 -8.73 1.82 -3.23
CA VAL A 126 -9.45 2.89 -2.54
C VAL A 126 -10.90 2.46 -2.38
N GLY A 127 -11.40 2.38 -1.15
CA GLY A 127 -12.79 2.01 -0.87
C GLY A 127 -13.78 3.06 -1.36
N ALA A 128 -15.03 2.63 -1.58
CA ALA A 128 -16.11 3.53 -1.96
C ALA A 128 -16.31 4.65 -0.93
N GLY A 129 -16.54 5.87 -1.40
CA GLY A 129 -16.76 7.05 -0.56
C GLY A 129 -15.53 7.54 0.21
N ALA A 130 -14.33 6.99 -0.02
CA ALA A 130 -13.12 7.43 0.68
C ALA A 130 -12.70 8.84 0.25
N VAL A 131 -12.18 9.63 1.19
CA VAL A 131 -11.56 10.95 0.91
C VAL A 131 -10.05 10.81 1.08
N VAL A 132 -9.35 10.64 -0.04
CA VAL A 132 -7.91 10.36 -0.05
C VAL A 132 -7.14 11.66 0.02
N THR A 133 -6.43 11.85 1.13
CA THR A 133 -5.74 13.11 1.46
C THR A 133 -4.21 13.04 1.37
N LYS A 134 -3.66 11.86 1.12
CA LYS A 134 -2.22 11.56 1.06
C LYS A 134 -2.00 10.45 0.04
N ASP A 135 -0.75 10.25 -0.37
CA ASP A 135 -0.36 9.10 -1.20
C ASP A 135 -0.82 7.77 -0.57
N VAL A 136 -1.20 6.83 -1.44
CA VAL A 136 -1.62 5.48 -1.05
C VAL A 136 -0.53 4.50 -1.49
N PRO A 137 0.07 3.73 -0.57
CA PRO A 137 1.14 2.80 -0.91
C PRO A 137 0.66 1.66 -1.84
N PRO A 138 1.59 1.01 -2.57
CA PRO A 138 1.26 -0.16 -3.37
C PRO A 138 0.56 -1.26 -2.57
N ASN A 139 -0.44 -1.88 -3.17
CA ASN A 139 -1.30 -2.91 -2.58
C ASN A 139 -2.11 -2.46 -1.35
N ALA A 140 -2.04 -1.21 -0.91
CA ALA A 140 -2.75 -0.77 0.28
C ALA A 140 -4.27 -0.68 0.02
N ILE A 141 -5.06 -1.04 1.04
CA ILE A 141 -6.51 -0.86 1.06
C ILE A 141 -6.82 0.33 1.95
N VAL A 142 -7.32 1.44 1.39
CA VAL A 142 -7.69 2.63 2.15
C VAL A 142 -9.21 2.85 2.17
N ILE A 143 -9.76 3.24 3.33
CA ILE A 143 -11.19 3.55 3.47
C ILE A 143 -11.43 4.77 4.38
N GLY A 144 -12.63 5.36 4.28
CA GLY A 144 -13.12 6.38 5.21
C GLY A 144 -12.81 7.83 4.81
N ASN A 145 -13.25 8.75 5.65
CA ASN A 145 -13.01 10.19 5.50
C ASN A 145 -12.45 10.77 6.82
N PRO A 146 -11.18 11.21 6.83
CA PRO A 146 -10.17 11.03 5.79
C PRO A 146 -9.75 9.56 5.64
N ALA A 147 -9.29 9.16 4.45
CA ALA A 147 -8.95 7.78 4.13
C ALA A 147 -7.77 7.24 4.97
N ARG A 148 -7.87 5.99 5.43
CA ARG A 148 -6.84 5.31 6.25
C ARG A 148 -6.61 3.90 5.75
N ILE A 149 -5.37 3.43 5.82
CA ILE A 149 -5.03 2.04 5.50
C ILE A 149 -5.74 1.11 6.49
N LYS A 150 -6.55 0.20 5.96
CA LYS A 150 -7.22 -0.86 6.71
C LYS A 150 -6.48 -2.20 6.62
N GLY A 151 -5.76 -2.42 5.53
CA GLY A 151 -5.05 -3.65 5.22
C GLY A 151 -4.34 -3.56 3.88
N TYR A 152 -3.89 -4.71 3.37
CA TYR A 152 -3.27 -4.84 2.05
C TYR A 152 -3.99 -5.93 1.24
N VAL A 153 -4.04 -5.75 -0.08
CA VAL A 153 -4.66 -6.70 -1.01
C VAL A 153 -3.99 -8.07 -0.89
N ASN A 154 -4.77 -9.14 -0.97
CA ASN A 154 -4.29 -10.54 -0.85
C ASN A 154 -3.41 -10.82 0.37
N THR A 155 -3.63 -10.09 1.46
CA THR A 155 -2.86 -10.23 2.71
C THR A 155 -3.75 -10.86 3.77
N PRO A 156 -3.71 -12.19 3.96
CA PRO A 156 -4.35 -12.80 5.11
C PRO A 156 -3.72 -12.24 6.39
N ALA A 157 -4.59 -11.80 7.31
CA ALA A 157 -4.18 -11.52 8.68
C ALA A 157 -4.05 -12.86 9.39
N GLU A 158 -2.84 -13.19 9.83
CA GLU A 158 -2.66 -14.36 10.67
C GLU A 158 -3.13 -13.99 12.08
N SER A 159 -4.26 -14.55 12.49
CA SER A 159 -4.67 -14.53 13.89
C SER A 159 -3.69 -15.40 14.65
N ALA A 160 -2.83 -14.79 15.46
CA ALA A 160 -2.06 -15.51 16.46
C ALA A 160 -3.04 -16.43 17.21
N VAL A 161 -2.86 -17.74 17.08
CA VAL A 161 -3.73 -18.74 17.67
C VAL A 161 -3.91 -18.36 19.15
N ALA A 162 -5.15 -18.21 19.60
CA ALA A 162 -5.45 -17.97 21.01
C ALA A 162 -4.67 -18.99 21.84
N PRO A 163 -3.99 -18.61 22.94
CA PRO A 163 -3.26 -19.57 23.74
C PRO A 163 -4.26 -20.62 24.20
N GLN A 164 -4.22 -21.79 23.58
CA GLN A 164 -4.86 -22.94 24.18
C GLN A 164 -4.19 -23.09 25.53
N ILE A 165 -4.99 -23.05 26.60
CA ILE A 165 -4.55 -23.36 27.95
C ILE A 165 -4.13 -24.82 27.93
N VAL A 166 -2.91 -25.04 27.49
CA VAL A 166 -2.18 -26.29 27.53
C VAL A 166 -0.82 -25.86 28.03
N ALA A 167 -0.44 -26.39 29.19
CA ALA A 167 0.90 -26.31 29.75
C ALA A 167 1.90 -27.03 28.82
N SER A 168 2.08 -26.52 27.61
CA SER A 168 3.05 -27.00 26.64
C SER A 168 4.14 -25.95 26.52
N ARG A 169 5.36 -26.39 26.81
CA ARG A 169 6.62 -25.67 26.70
C ARG A 169 7.02 -25.38 25.24
N GLN A 170 6.08 -25.03 24.35
CA GLN A 170 6.41 -24.90 22.93
C GLN A 170 6.79 -23.46 22.59
N SER A 171 8.03 -23.10 22.96
CA SER A 171 8.82 -22.25 22.09
C SER A 171 8.90 -22.89 20.72
N GLY A 172 8.63 -22.15 19.65
CA GLY A 172 8.54 -22.71 18.31
C GLY A 172 8.58 -21.66 17.23
N GLU A 173 8.99 -22.09 16.04
CA GLU A 173 9.00 -21.30 14.82
C GLU A 173 7.78 -21.65 13.96
N GLN A 174 7.07 -20.65 13.45
CA GLN A 174 5.96 -20.81 12.51
C GLN A 174 6.26 -20.05 11.21
N SER A 175 6.07 -20.69 10.05
CA SER A 175 6.18 -20.02 8.75
C SER A 175 4.88 -19.28 8.41
N LEU A 176 5.03 -18.12 7.76
CA LEU A 176 3.92 -17.26 7.33
C LEU A 176 3.49 -17.46 5.86
N GLY A 177 4.10 -18.40 5.14
CA GLY A 177 3.91 -18.53 3.70
C GLY A 177 4.57 -17.41 2.87
N VAL A 178 5.32 -16.51 3.51
CA VAL A 178 6.20 -15.51 2.89
C VAL A 178 7.64 -16.00 3.00
N HIS A 179 8.40 -15.99 1.90
CA HIS A 179 9.69 -16.65 1.79
C HIS A 179 10.67 -16.29 2.93
N GLY A 180 11.05 -17.29 3.73
CA GLY A 180 12.02 -17.15 4.82
C GLY A 180 11.53 -16.39 6.06
N VAL A 181 10.35 -15.77 6.03
CA VAL A 181 9.77 -15.08 7.18
C VAL A 181 9.25 -16.11 8.18
N LYS A 182 9.53 -15.88 9.45
CA LYS A 182 9.14 -16.76 10.55
C LYS A 182 8.61 -15.99 11.75
N LEU A 183 7.60 -16.53 12.41
CA LEU A 183 7.17 -16.14 13.74
C LEU A 183 7.85 -16.98 14.80
N TYR A 184 8.20 -16.33 15.89
CA TYR A 184 8.89 -16.92 17.03
C TYR A 184 8.06 -16.69 18.28
N HIS A 185 7.66 -17.79 18.93
CA HIS A 185 7.10 -17.77 20.27
C HIS A 185 8.24 -17.97 21.27
N LEU A 186 8.63 -16.89 21.95
CA LEU A 186 9.67 -16.94 22.97
C LEU A 186 9.16 -17.63 24.24
N PRO A 187 10.03 -18.36 24.97
CA PRO A 187 9.70 -18.93 26.26
C PRO A 187 9.16 -17.87 27.22
N VAL A 188 8.12 -18.22 27.98
CA VAL A 188 7.56 -17.38 29.06
C VAL A 188 7.58 -18.15 30.37
N VAL A 189 8.09 -17.52 31.41
CA VAL A 189 8.03 -18.00 32.80
C VAL A 189 7.17 -17.01 33.58
N THR A 190 6.09 -17.49 34.18
CA THR A 190 5.17 -16.67 34.99
C THR A 190 5.13 -17.22 36.42
N ASP A 191 5.36 -16.34 37.39
CA ASP A 191 5.23 -16.63 38.82
C ASP A 191 4.58 -15.45 39.58
N LEU A 192 4.46 -15.55 40.90
CA LEU A 192 3.84 -14.50 41.74
C LEU A 192 4.53 -13.13 41.66
N ARG A 193 5.76 -13.05 41.16
CA ARG A 193 6.55 -11.81 41.01
C ARG A 193 6.37 -11.17 39.64
N GLY A 194 5.75 -11.86 38.68
CA GLY A 194 5.50 -11.35 37.33
C GLY A 194 5.76 -12.38 36.23
N SER A 195 5.97 -11.87 35.01
CA SER A 195 6.29 -12.68 33.83
C SER A 195 7.61 -12.28 33.22
N LEU A 196 8.39 -13.27 32.79
CA LEU A 196 9.68 -13.12 32.14
C LEU A 196 9.66 -13.86 30.80
N SER A 197 10.05 -13.17 29.73
CA SER A 197 10.31 -13.75 28.42
C SER A 197 11.78 -13.56 28.08
N PHE A 198 12.41 -14.54 27.43
CA PHE A 198 13.84 -14.48 27.12
C PHE A 198 14.18 -15.17 25.81
N ALA A 199 15.32 -14.79 25.23
CA ALA A 199 15.96 -15.47 24.12
C ALA A 199 17.48 -15.37 24.29
N GLU A 200 18.20 -16.46 24.05
CA GLU A 200 19.65 -16.43 23.92
C GLU A 200 20.00 -16.15 22.46
N TYR A 201 20.98 -15.29 22.17
CA TYR A 201 21.27 -14.91 20.78
C TYR A 201 21.65 -16.11 19.90
N ALA A 202 22.49 -17.01 20.40
CA ALA A 202 23.04 -18.11 19.61
C ALA A 202 22.04 -19.24 19.32
N SER A 203 21.00 -19.41 20.16
CA SER A 203 20.09 -20.56 20.13
C SER A 203 18.61 -20.18 20.04
N GLY A 204 18.26 -18.94 20.40
CA GLY A 204 16.88 -18.44 20.47
C GLY A 204 16.53 -17.37 19.46
N LEU A 205 17.50 -16.86 18.69
CA LEU A 205 17.28 -15.89 17.62
C LEU A 205 17.96 -16.35 16.31
N PRO A 206 17.43 -15.95 15.14
CA PRO A 206 17.95 -16.40 13.84
C PRO A 206 19.32 -15.79 13.47
N PHE A 207 19.79 -14.81 14.24
CA PHE A 207 21.10 -14.17 14.08
C PHE A 207 21.52 -13.47 15.37
N ILE A 208 22.82 -13.16 15.49
CA ILE A 208 23.36 -12.33 16.57
C ILE A 208 23.24 -10.85 16.15
N PRO A 209 22.47 -10.00 16.85
CA PRO A 209 22.29 -8.62 16.45
C PRO A 209 23.54 -7.79 16.68
N GLN A 210 23.83 -6.90 15.74
CA GLN A 210 24.86 -5.86 15.88
C GLN A 210 24.27 -4.50 16.27
N ARG A 211 22.94 -4.35 16.13
CA ARG A 211 22.21 -3.11 16.41
C ARG A 211 20.81 -3.41 16.91
N TYR A 212 20.32 -2.55 17.80
CA TYR A 212 18.92 -2.47 18.12
C TYR A 212 18.42 -1.03 17.95
N PHE A 213 17.12 -0.87 17.75
CA PHE A 213 16.45 0.42 17.83
C PHE A 213 15.00 0.24 18.31
N LEU A 214 14.42 1.32 18.81
CA LEU A 214 13.06 1.35 19.31
C LEU A 214 12.20 2.29 18.46
N VAL A 215 10.96 1.88 18.20
CA VAL A 215 9.93 2.71 17.58
C VAL A 215 8.78 2.83 18.57
N TYR A 216 8.50 4.05 19.03
CA TYR A 216 7.48 4.38 20.03
C TYR A 216 6.90 5.78 19.74
N ASP A 217 5.82 6.14 20.45
CA ASP A 217 5.05 7.38 20.25
C ASP A 217 4.63 7.62 18.79
N VAL A 218 4.34 6.52 18.08
CA VAL A 218 3.86 6.57 16.70
C VAL A 218 2.39 7.00 16.76
N PRO A 219 2.01 8.13 16.14
CA PRO A 219 0.60 8.48 16.04
C PRO A 219 -0.11 7.32 15.34
N SER A 220 -1.23 6.84 15.88
CA SER A 220 -1.94 5.63 15.41
C SER A 220 -2.37 5.64 13.94
N LYS A 221 -2.21 6.79 13.25
CA LYS A 221 -2.50 7.04 11.85
C LYS A 221 -1.29 6.95 10.93
N GLU A 222 -0.07 6.93 11.47
CA GLU A 222 1.17 6.94 10.68
C GLU A 222 1.64 5.52 10.37
N ILE A 223 2.21 5.38 9.19
CA ILE A 223 2.82 4.15 8.68
C ILE A 223 4.32 4.27 8.87
N ARG A 224 4.97 3.17 9.24
CA ARG A 224 6.42 3.07 9.37
C ARG A 224 6.90 1.91 8.51
N GLY A 225 8.19 1.91 8.20
CA GLY A 225 8.77 0.89 7.33
C GLY A 225 8.70 1.33 5.87
N GLU A 226 7.97 0.58 5.04
CA GLU A 226 7.83 0.79 3.60
C GLU A 226 9.18 0.70 2.87
N HIS A 227 9.91 -0.37 3.19
CA HIS A 227 11.17 -0.70 2.53
C HIS A 227 11.49 -2.19 2.65
N ALA A 228 12.43 -2.64 1.82
CA ALA A 228 13.17 -3.88 2.01
C ALA A 228 14.64 -3.58 2.30
N HIS A 229 15.33 -4.56 2.88
CA HIS A 229 16.77 -4.54 3.10
C HIS A 229 17.49 -5.46 2.10
N ILE A 230 18.65 -5.06 1.56
CA ILE A 230 19.43 -5.91 0.64
C ILE A 230 20.15 -7.02 1.40
N LYS A 231 20.70 -6.72 2.59
CA LYS A 231 21.50 -7.62 3.42
C LYS A 231 21.04 -7.73 4.86
N CYS A 232 20.50 -6.65 5.44
CA CYS A 232 20.16 -6.66 6.86
C CYS A 232 19.00 -7.60 7.15
N HIS A 233 19.21 -8.50 8.09
CA HIS A 233 18.17 -9.28 8.74
C HIS A 233 17.55 -8.45 9.87
N GLN A 234 16.25 -8.61 10.09
CA GLN A 234 15.54 -7.94 11.18
C GLN A 234 14.76 -8.95 12.03
N TYR A 235 14.67 -8.66 13.32
CA TYR A 235 13.80 -9.37 14.24
C TYR A 235 13.03 -8.35 15.08
N MET A 236 11.70 -8.39 15.04
CA MET A 236 10.83 -7.38 15.63
C MET A 236 9.96 -7.97 16.74
N VAL A 237 9.85 -7.27 17.86
CA VAL A 237 8.98 -7.63 19.00
C VAL A 237 8.29 -6.36 19.51
N CYS A 238 6.97 -6.41 19.71
CA CYS A 238 6.27 -5.33 20.40
C CYS A 238 6.32 -5.56 21.92
N LEU A 239 7.15 -4.78 22.61
CA LEU A 239 7.43 -4.92 24.04
C LEU A 239 6.25 -4.48 24.91
N LYS A 240 5.45 -3.53 24.43
CA LYS A 240 4.26 -2.99 25.06
C LYS A 240 3.29 -2.54 23.99
N GLY A 241 1.99 -2.59 24.29
CA GLY A 241 0.95 -2.20 23.36
C GLY A 241 0.83 -3.20 22.21
N SER A 242 0.52 -2.72 21.02
CA SER A 242 0.49 -3.55 19.82
C SER A 242 0.83 -2.77 18.55
N CYS A 243 1.32 -3.49 17.54
CA CYS A 243 1.42 -3.00 16.17
C CYS A 243 1.28 -4.16 15.18
N ALA A 244 0.80 -3.86 13.98
CA ALA A 244 0.73 -4.83 12.89
C ALA A 244 1.98 -4.71 12.01
N VAL A 245 2.55 -5.85 11.63
CA VAL A 245 3.67 -5.96 10.70
C VAL A 245 3.20 -6.69 9.44
N VAL A 246 3.38 -6.06 8.28
CA VAL A 246 3.12 -6.66 6.97
C VAL A 246 4.47 -7.01 6.35
N VAL A 247 4.58 -8.24 5.84
CA VAL A 247 5.75 -8.77 5.15
C VAL A 247 5.37 -9.20 3.74
N ASP A 248 6.25 -8.95 2.76
CA ASP A 248 6.02 -9.25 1.35
C ASP A 248 7.33 -9.71 0.66
N ASP A 249 7.30 -10.84 -0.03
CA ASP A 249 8.43 -11.42 -0.80
C ASP A 249 8.41 -11.11 -2.32
N GLY A 250 7.47 -10.28 -2.75
CA GLY A 250 7.15 -9.88 -4.12
C GLY A 250 6.02 -10.68 -4.76
N VAL A 251 5.57 -11.76 -4.11
CA VAL A 251 4.52 -12.67 -4.59
C VAL A 251 3.48 -12.94 -3.50
N ASN A 252 3.93 -13.33 -2.32
CA ASN A 252 3.13 -13.64 -1.15
C ASN A 252 3.25 -12.52 -0.12
N ARG A 253 2.16 -12.27 0.59
CA ARG A 253 2.09 -11.25 1.64
C ARG A 253 1.36 -11.79 2.86
N ALA A 254 1.81 -11.42 4.05
CA ALA A 254 1.15 -11.76 5.32
C ALA A 254 1.15 -10.56 6.27
N GLU A 255 0.12 -10.49 7.13
CA GLU A 255 0.03 -9.51 8.22
C GLU A 255 -0.01 -10.22 9.56
N VAL A 256 0.83 -9.78 10.50
CA VAL A 256 0.87 -10.29 11.87
C VAL A 256 0.69 -9.16 12.87
N LEU A 257 -0.16 -9.37 13.87
CA LEU A 257 -0.29 -8.49 15.01
C LEU A 257 0.74 -8.88 16.09
N LEU A 258 1.70 -8.00 16.36
CA LEU A 258 2.58 -8.11 17.51
C LEU A 258 1.94 -7.38 18.69
N ASP A 259 1.36 -8.12 19.63
CA ASP A 259 0.59 -7.58 20.77
C ASP A 259 1.12 -8.07 22.14
N ARG A 260 2.25 -8.76 22.15
CA ARG A 260 2.84 -9.35 23.37
C ARG A 260 4.37 -9.48 23.25
N PRO A 261 5.10 -9.33 24.36
CA PRO A 261 6.56 -9.29 24.35
C PRO A 261 7.24 -10.65 24.08
N ASN A 262 6.48 -11.74 24.06
CA ASN A 262 7.01 -13.07 23.73
C ASN A 262 6.69 -13.51 22.30
N LEU A 263 6.08 -12.65 21.48
CA LEU A 263 5.86 -12.92 20.06
C LEU A 263 6.79 -12.02 19.24
N GLY A 264 7.68 -12.65 18.47
CA GLY A 264 8.57 -11.96 17.55
C GLY A 264 8.39 -12.42 16.11
N ILE A 265 8.74 -11.54 15.18
CA ILE A 265 8.80 -11.84 13.74
C ILE A 265 10.22 -11.64 13.23
N TYR A 266 10.73 -12.66 12.54
CA TYR A 266 11.98 -12.61 11.79
C TYR A 266 11.71 -12.24 10.34
N VAL A 267 12.37 -11.20 9.86
CA VAL A 267 12.31 -10.70 8.49
C VAL A 267 13.71 -10.85 7.87
N PRO A 268 13.92 -11.81 6.95
CA PRO A 268 15.19 -11.93 6.24
C PRO A 268 15.37 -10.77 5.23
N PRO A 269 16.57 -10.65 4.62
CA PRO A 269 16.81 -9.71 3.54
C PRO A 269 15.89 -9.98 2.35
N MET A 270 15.70 -8.96 1.53
CA MET A 270 14.82 -8.99 0.36
C MET A 270 13.35 -9.29 0.68
N ILE A 271 12.91 -8.92 1.89
CA ILE A 271 11.49 -8.87 2.26
C ILE A 271 11.10 -7.41 2.50
N TRP A 272 10.03 -6.99 1.85
CA TRP A 272 9.44 -5.67 2.08
C TRP A 272 8.61 -5.69 3.35
N ALA A 273 8.90 -4.77 4.28
CA ALA A 273 8.27 -4.72 5.59
C ALA A 273 7.58 -3.38 5.85
N ILE A 274 6.37 -3.45 6.42
CA ILE A 274 5.58 -2.28 6.81
C ILE A 274 5.10 -2.50 8.24
N GLN A 275 5.17 -1.46 9.08
CA GLN A 275 4.64 -1.49 10.43
C GLN A 275 3.60 -0.39 10.59
N TYR A 276 2.40 -0.73 11.07
CA TYR A 276 1.28 0.20 11.19
C TYR A 276 0.30 -0.27 12.29
N LYS A 277 -0.83 0.44 12.45
CA LYS A 277 -1.83 0.17 13.51
C LYS A 277 -1.20 0.14 14.91
N TYR A 278 -0.27 1.05 15.19
CA TYR A 278 0.32 1.19 16.52
C TYR A 278 -0.75 1.60 17.54
N SER A 279 -0.83 0.89 18.67
CA SER A 279 -1.55 1.36 19.86
C SER A 279 -0.84 2.59 20.44
N ALA A 280 -1.56 3.40 21.23
CA ALA A 280 -1.03 4.64 21.78
C ALA A 280 0.18 4.43 22.72
N ASP A 281 0.30 3.23 23.31
CA ASP A 281 1.37 2.84 24.23
C ASP A 281 2.39 1.86 23.59
N ALA A 282 2.34 1.71 22.27
CA ALA A 282 3.14 0.74 21.54
C ALA A 282 4.64 1.05 21.60
N VAL A 283 5.45 0.03 21.89
CA VAL A 283 6.92 0.08 21.84
C VAL A 283 7.43 -1.11 21.04
N LEU A 284 7.84 -0.88 19.80
CA LEU A 284 8.43 -1.90 18.94
C LEU A 284 9.96 -1.90 19.09
N LEU A 285 10.51 -3.02 19.55
CA LEU A 285 11.94 -3.32 19.49
C LEU A 285 12.27 -3.98 18.17
N VAL A 286 13.31 -3.48 17.50
CA VAL A 286 13.89 -4.12 16.32
C VAL A 286 15.35 -4.43 16.58
N LEU A 287 15.71 -5.70 16.41
CA LEU A 287 17.08 -6.19 16.38
C LEU A 287 17.50 -6.32 14.91
N ALA A 288 18.71 -5.88 14.58
CA ALA A 288 19.26 -5.90 13.23
C ALA A 288 20.63 -6.62 13.21
N SER A 289 20.86 -7.45 12.19
CA SER A 289 22.13 -8.17 12.02
C SER A 289 23.31 -7.25 11.72
N ASP A 290 23.04 -6.05 11.19
CA ASP A 290 24.06 -5.13 10.67
C ASP A 290 23.95 -3.72 11.30
N PRO A 291 25.08 -2.97 11.37
CA PRO A 291 25.07 -1.53 11.61
C PRO A 291 24.17 -0.77 10.62
N TYR A 292 23.88 0.51 10.91
CA TYR A 292 23.09 1.32 9.99
C TYR A 292 23.84 1.60 8.69
N GLU A 293 23.26 1.20 7.57
CA GLU A 293 23.76 1.54 6.24
C GLU A 293 22.60 2.01 5.35
N ALA A 294 22.63 3.28 4.93
CA ALA A 294 21.56 3.87 4.13
C ALA A 294 21.42 3.23 2.74
N ALA A 295 22.52 2.73 2.18
CA ALA A 295 22.55 2.07 0.87
C ALA A 295 21.91 0.67 0.88
N ASP A 296 21.65 0.09 2.05
CA ASP A 296 21.01 -1.21 2.19
C ASP A 296 19.49 -1.15 2.00
N TYR A 297 18.89 0.05 1.93
CA TYR A 297 17.44 0.25 1.84
C TYR A 297 16.97 0.27 0.38
N ILE A 298 15.95 -0.53 0.07
CA ILE A 298 15.12 -0.40 -1.13
C ILE A 298 13.80 0.26 -0.70
N ARG A 299 13.59 1.52 -1.10
CA ARG A 299 12.40 2.32 -0.71
C ARG A 299 11.37 2.49 -1.82
N ASP A 300 11.70 2.03 -3.03
CA ASP A 300 10.77 2.00 -4.16
C ASP A 300 10.26 0.57 -4.35
N TYR A 301 8.94 0.40 -4.33
CA TYR A 301 8.34 -0.92 -4.40
C TYR A 301 8.51 -1.56 -5.78
N GLU A 302 8.52 -0.78 -6.87
CA GLU A 302 8.75 -1.33 -8.21
C GLU A 302 10.19 -1.83 -8.36
N GLU A 303 11.16 -1.11 -7.80
CA GLU A 303 12.55 -1.57 -7.71
C GLU A 303 12.66 -2.87 -6.91
N PHE A 304 11.99 -2.95 -5.76
CA PHE A 304 11.91 -4.17 -4.96
C PHE A 304 11.38 -5.35 -5.80
N ILE A 305 10.23 -5.18 -6.46
CA ILE A 305 9.62 -6.20 -7.32
C ILE A 305 10.56 -6.63 -8.45
N LYS A 306 11.28 -5.69 -9.07
CA LYS A 306 12.26 -6.02 -10.12
C LYS A 306 13.39 -6.90 -9.58
N ARG A 307 13.94 -6.55 -8.42
CA ARG A 307 15.08 -7.28 -7.81
C ARG A 307 14.71 -8.68 -7.36
N VAL A 308 13.55 -8.87 -6.72
CA VAL A 308 13.10 -10.20 -6.27
C VAL A 308 12.69 -11.11 -7.43
N ARG A 309 12.28 -10.56 -8.58
CA ARG A 309 11.97 -11.35 -9.79
C ARG A 309 13.20 -11.69 -10.64
N SER A 310 14.30 -10.94 -10.49
CA SER A 310 15.56 -11.19 -11.21
C SER A 310 16.51 -12.12 -10.46
N SER A 311 16.18 -12.48 -9.21
CA SER A 311 16.96 -13.37 -8.35
C SER A 311 16.41 -14.78 -8.40
#